data_AF-A0A497HJE6-F1
#
_entry.id   AF-A0A497HJE6-F1
#
_cell.length_a   1.000
_cell.length_b   1.000
_cell.length_c   1.000
_cell.angle_alpha   90.00
_cell.angle_beta   90.00
_cell.angle_gamma   90.00
#
_symmetry.space_group_name_H-M   'P 1'
#
loop_
_entity.id
_entity.type
_entity.pdbx_description
1 polymer ?
#
loop_
_entity_poly.entity_id
_entity_poly.type
_entity_poly.pdbx_seq_one_letter_code
_entity_poly.pdbx_strand_id
1 'polypeptide(L)' 'MVGEEIRLLGKVIITGKIETRTGLSIGGSRAGLEIGGVDNPVIKDVEGKPYIPGSSLKGKMR' A
#
# COMPACT_ATOMS: atom_id res chain seq x y z
N MET A 1 -6.96 -29.67 -32.74
CA MET A 1 -6.88 -28.37 -32.05
C MET A 1 -6.04 -28.60 -30.81
N VAL A 2 -4.76 -28.23 -30.85
CA VAL A 2 -3.89 -28.31 -29.67
C VAL A 2 -4.12 -27.00 -28.91
N GLY A 3 -4.79 -27.06 -27.76
CA GLY A 3 -4.95 -25.89 -26.89
C GLY A 3 -3.58 -25.50 -26.38
N GLU A 4 -3.21 -24.23 -26.56
CA GLU A 4 -1.97 -23.72 -25.97
C GLU A 4 -2.06 -23.81 -24.45
N GLU A 5 -1.14 -24.60 -23.88
CA GLU A 5 -0.99 -24.76 -22.45
C GLU A 5 -0.30 -23.52 -21.90
N ILE A 6 -1.00 -22.73 -21.08
CA ILE A 6 -0.39 -21.58 -20.41
C ILE A 6 0.61 -22.10 -19.38
N ARG A 7 1.90 -21.85 -19.62
CA ARG A 7 2.99 -22.23 -18.71
C ARG A 7 3.50 -21.03 -17.92
N LEU A 8 3.55 -21.19 -16.60
CA LEU A 8 4.23 -20.24 -15.72
C LEU A 8 5.75 -20.39 -15.89
N LEU A 9 6.40 -19.39 -16.50
CA LEU A 9 7.86 -19.42 -16.70
C LEU A 9 8.65 -19.01 -15.45
N GLY A 10 8.05 -18.24 -14.55
CA GLY A 10 8.70 -17.77 -13.31
C GLY A 10 8.08 -16.51 -12.74
N LYS A 11 8.72 -15.95 -11.70
CA LYS A 11 8.36 -14.67 -11.07
C LYS A 11 9.54 -13.72 -11.12
N VAL A 12 9.28 -12.47 -11.51
CA VAL A 12 10.27 -11.39 -11.41
C VAL A 12 10.01 -10.65 -10.11
N ILE A 13 11.01 -10.59 -9.22
CA ILE A 13 10.92 -9.89 -7.94
C ILE A 13 11.63 -8.54 -8.08
N ILE A 14 10.90 -7.45 -7.84
CA ILE A 14 11.45 -6.09 -7.85
C ILE A 14 11.50 -5.60 -6.42
N THR A 15 12.70 -5.25 -5.95
CA THR A 15 12.94 -4.75 -4.59
C THR A 15 13.56 -3.36 -4.65
N GLY A 16 13.21 -2.51 -3.69
CA GLY A 16 13.77 -1.17 -3.58
C GLY A 16 13.28 -0.45 -2.33
N LYS A 17 13.67 0.81 -2.21
CA LYS A 17 13.18 1.73 -1.18
C LYS A 17 12.43 2.87 -1.85
N ILE A 18 11.37 3.34 -1.22
CA ILE A 18 10.62 4.52 -1.64
C ILE A 18 11.05 5.67 -0.74
N GLU A 19 11.54 6.75 -1.34
CA GLU A 19 11.86 7.99 -0.64
C GLU A 19 10.77 9.03 -0.93
N THR A 20 10.23 9.62 0.12
CA THR A 20 9.25 10.70 0.01
C THR A 20 9.97 12.02 -0.20
N ARG A 21 9.89 12.60 -1.40
CA ARG A 21 10.50 13.91 -1.70
C ARG A 21 9.77 15.08 -1.04
N THR A 22 8.52 14.87 -0.64
CA THR A 22 7.65 15.81 0.09
C THR A 22 6.87 15.05 1.16
N GLY A 23 6.09 15.75 1.99
CA GLY A 23 5.22 15.10 2.98
C GLY A 23 4.23 14.14 2.34
N LEU A 24 4.25 12.88 2.77
CA LEU A 24 3.33 11.82 2.33
C LEU A 24 2.27 11.58 3.41
N SER A 25 1.01 11.75 3.04
CA SER A 25 -0.14 11.38 3.87
C SER A 25 -0.99 10.36 3.13
N ILE A 26 -1.17 9.19 3.73
CA ILE A 26 -2.10 8.16 3.26
C ILE A 26 -3.13 7.98 4.38
N GLY A 27 -4.35 8.44 4.12
CA GLY A 27 -5.46 8.29 5.04
C GLY A 27 -5.90 6.82 5.15
N GLY A 28 -6.39 6.45 6.33
CA GLY A 28 -7.07 5.17 6.58
C GLY A 28 -8.58 5.34 6.71
N SER A 29 -9.30 4.22 6.84
CA SER A 29 -10.67 4.27 7.36
C SER A 29 -10.68 4.88 8.75
N ARG A 30 -11.67 5.72 9.05
CA ARG A 30 -11.94 6.25 10.40
C ARG A 30 -12.38 5.11 11.32
N ALA A 31 -11.45 4.26 11.73
CA ALA A 31 -11.70 3.23 12.71
C ALA A 31 -11.66 3.90 14.09
N GLY A 32 -12.85 4.26 14.57
CA GLY A 32 -13.05 4.89 15.89
C GLY A 32 -13.15 6.41 15.81
N LEU A 33 -14.31 6.93 16.17
CA LEU A 33 -14.43 8.29 16.69
C LEU A 33 -13.68 8.32 18.03
N GLU A 34 -12.35 8.42 17.99
CA GLU A 34 -11.59 8.73 19.19
C GLU A 34 -11.95 10.16 19.62
N ILE A 35 -12.45 10.33 20.85
CA ILE A 35 -12.79 11.65 21.39
C ILE A 35 -11.49 12.47 21.44
N GLY A 36 -11.38 13.51 20.60
CA GLY A 36 -10.18 14.33 20.46
C GLY A 36 -9.16 13.87 19.40
N GLY A 37 -9.53 12.93 18.52
CA GLY A 37 -8.69 12.49 17.40
C GLY A 37 -8.43 13.57 16.35
N VAL A 38 -7.31 13.45 15.63
CA VAL A 38 -6.96 14.33 14.49
C VAL A 38 -7.86 14.00 13.29
N ASP A 39 -8.36 15.01 12.58
CA ASP A 39 -9.35 14.87 11.50
C ASP A 39 -8.90 14.03 10.27
N ASN A 40 -7.61 13.66 10.19
CA ASN A 40 -7.08 12.80 9.13
C ASN A 40 -5.77 12.08 9.53
N PRO A 41 -5.83 10.98 10.28
CA PRO A 41 -4.63 10.26 10.69
C PRO A 41 -3.97 9.55 9.51
N VAL A 42 -2.64 9.61 9.47
CA VAL A 42 -1.83 8.76 8.57
C VAL A 42 -1.96 7.31 9.02
N ILE A 43 -2.16 6.39 8.06
CA ILE A 43 -2.25 4.96 8.34
C ILE A 43 -0.94 4.43 8.95
N LYS A 44 -1.07 3.61 9.99
CA LYS A 44 0.03 3.06 10.77
C LYS A 44 -0.05 1.54 10.86
N ASP A 45 1.08 0.89 11.05
CA ASP A 45 1.16 -0.54 11.37
C ASP A 45 0.83 -0.81 12.85
N VAL A 46 0.94 -2.07 13.26
CA VAL A 46 0.69 -2.51 14.64
C VAL A 46 1.68 -1.93 15.66
N GLU A 47 2.84 -1.43 15.20
CA GLU A 47 3.83 -0.73 16.03
C GLU A 47 3.61 0.79 16.03
N GLY A 48 2.58 1.29 15.34
CA GLY A 48 2.28 2.71 15.23
C GLY A 48 3.13 3.46 14.19
N LYS A 49 3.89 2.75 13.34
CA LYS A 49 4.75 3.38 12.32
C LYS A 49 3.95 3.62 11.02
N PRO A 50 4.08 4.80 10.40
CA PRO A 50 3.48 5.05 9.08
C PRO A 50 4.01 4.10 8.01
N TYR A 51 3.15 3.62 7.12
CA TYR A 51 3.55 2.76 6.01
C TYR A 51 2.77 3.06 4.72
N ILE A 52 3.27 2.57 3.58
CA ILE A 52 2.59 2.64 2.29
C ILE A 52 1.86 1.30 2.05
N PRO A 53 0.51 1.24 2.06
CA PRO A 53 -0.21 0.01 1.78
C PRO A 53 -0.01 -0.47 0.35
N GLY A 54 0.12 -1.78 0.16
CA GLY A 54 0.25 -2.38 -1.16
C GLY A 54 -0.94 -2.10 -2.09
N SER A 55 -2.15 -2.00 -1.54
CA SER A 55 -3.35 -1.57 -2.27
C SER A 55 -3.26 -0.12 -2.76
N SER A 56 -2.74 0.79 -1.92
CA SER A 56 -2.54 2.19 -2.28
C SER A 56 -1.47 2.34 -3.37
N LEU A 57 -0.33 1.65 -3.24
CA LEU A 57 0.73 1.67 -4.25
C LEU A 57 0.24 1.08 -5.60
N LYS A 58 -0.36 -0.11 -5.57
CA LYS A 58 -0.93 -0.76 -6.75
C LYS A 58 -2.03 0.10 -7.39
N GLY A 59 -2.90 0.68 -6.56
CA GLY A 59 -3.99 1.54 -7.01
C GLY A 59 -3.49 2.82 -7.67
N LYS A 60 -2.37 3.38 -7.21
CA LYS A 60 -1.79 4.59 -7.80
C LYS A 60 -0.98 4.33 -9.08
N MET A 61 -0.45 3.12 -9.26
CA MET A 61 0.27 2.71 -10.47
C MET A 61 -0.64 2.31 -11.63
N ARG A 62 -1.91 1.97 -11.35
CA ARG A 62 -2.94 1.73 -12.37
C ARG A 62 -3.45 3.05 -12.94
#